data_AF-A0A942RJR3-F1
#
_entry.id   AF-A0A942RJR3-F1
#
_cell.length_a   1.000
_cell.length_b   1.000
_cell.length_c   1.000
_cell.angle_alpha   90.00
_cell.angle_beta   90.00
_cell.angle_gamma   90.00
#
_symmetry.space_group_name_H-M   'P 1'
#
loop_
_entity.id
_entity.type
_entity.pdbx_description
1 polymer ?
#
loop_
_entity_poly.entity_id
_entity_poly.type
_entity_poly.pdbx_seq_one_letter_code
_entity_poly.pdbx_strand_id
1 'polypeptide(L)' 'MNCPLCGSIDTGKVSTNQYYCWNCLVEFNMGGPNGFTAYNVDEEGTLVAINALQPSQAGEEQLTLEI' A
#
# COMPACT_ATOMS: atom_id res chain seq x y z
N MET A 1 -2.14 16.45 -0.68
CA MET A 1 -2.50 15.50 0.39
C MET A 1 -1.19 15.06 1.00
N ASN A 2 -1.12 14.89 2.32
CA ASN A 2 0.11 14.43 2.96
C ASN A 2 0.05 12.92 3.11
N CYS A 3 1.16 12.23 2.80
CA CYS A 3 1.28 10.81 3.02
C CYS A 3 1.12 10.52 4.52
N PRO A 4 0.22 9.61 4.93
CA PRO A 4 0.05 9.27 6.34
C PRO A 4 1.24 8.48 6.93
N LEU A 5 2.16 7.97 6.09
CA LEU A 5 3.35 7.24 6.54
C LEU A 5 4.56 8.15 6.77
N CYS A 6 4.88 9.05 5.85
CA CYS A 6 6.06 9.94 5.96
C CYS A 6 5.75 11.42 6.07
N GLY A 7 4.48 11.83 5.92
CA GLY A 7 4.09 13.23 5.91
C GLY A 7 4.43 13.99 4.62
N SER A 8 5.06 13.36 3.62
CA SER A 8 5.43 14.02 2.36
C SER A 8 4.20 14.49 1.58
N ILE A 9 4.34 15.61 0.86
CA ILE A 9 3.31 16.16 -0.02
C ILE A 9 3.34 15.53 -1.42
N ASP A 10 4.40 14.79 -1.74
CA ASP A 10 4.63 14.13 -3.03
C ASP A 10 3.77 12.86 -3.15
N THR A 11 2.46 13.06 -3.05
CA THR A 11 1.44 12.02 -3.22
C THR A 11 0.63 12.29 -4.49
N GLY A 12 0.53 11.29 -5.37
CA GLY A 12 -0.34 11.30 -6.54
C GLY A 12 -1.66 10.58 -6.27
N LYS A 13 -2.74 10.97 -6.94
CA LYS A 13 -4.03 10.25 -6.90
C LYS A 13 -4.02 9.17 -7.99
N VAL A 14 -4.28 7.92 -7.60
CA VAL A 14 -4.33 6.77 -8.52
C VAL A 14 -5.78 6.42 -8.86
N SER A 15 -6.67 6.45 -7.88
CA SER A 15 -8.10 6.14 -8.05
C SER A 15 -8.99 6.90 -7.06
N THR A 16 -10.28 6.57 -6.99
CA THR A 16 -11.22 7.15 -6.03
C THR A 16 -10.83 6.74 -4.61
N ASN A 17 -10.42 7.73 -3.79
CA ASN A 17 -9.84 7.53 -2.46
C ASN A 17 -8.55 6.71 -2.41
N GLN A 18 -7.83 6.55 -3.54
CA GLN A 18 -6.53 5.87 -3.59
C GLN A 18 -5.42 6.82 -4.03
N TYR A 19 -4.28 6.73 -3.34
CA TYR A 19 -3.16 7.63 -3.48
C TYR A 19 -1.84 6.87 -3.41
N TYR A 20 -0.84 7.36 -4.13
CA TYR A 20 0.50 6.81 -4.15
C TYR A 20 1.51 7.85 -3.69
N CYS A 21 2.40 7.49 -2.77
CA CYS A 21 3.48 8.36 -2.31
C CYS A 21 4.78 8.04 -3.03
N TRP A 22 5.33 9.03 -3.73
CA TRP A 22 6.62 8.92 -4.43
C TRP A 22 7.82 8.78 -3.50
N ASN A 23 7.68 9.25 -2.25
CA ASN A 23 8.76 9.21 -1.28
C ASN A 23 8.89 7.85 -0.58
N CYS A 24 7.76 7.21 -0.29
CA CYS A 24 7.75 5.90 0.38
C CYS A 24 7.53 4.73 -0.59
N LEU A 25 7.19 5.00 -1.84
CA LEU A 25 6.83 3.99 -2.83
C LEU A 25 5.65 3.12 -2.35
N VAL A 26 4.66 3.77 -1.72
CA VAL A 26 3.50 3.10 -1.11
C VAL A 26 2.21 3.61 -1.69
N GLU A 27 1.28 2.70 -1.92
CA GLU A 27 -0.11 3.00 -2.25
C GLU A 27 -0.96 2.96 -0.98
N PHE A 28 -1.89 3.91 -0.81
CA PHE A 28 -2.78 3.95 0.33
C PHE A 28 -4.19 4.40 -0.05
N ASN A 29 -5.18 3.85 0.64
CA ASN A 29 -6.60 4.16 0.48
C ASN A 29 -7.16 4.85 1.73
N MET A 30 -7.95 5.91 1.54
CA MET A 30 -8.54 6.74 2.63
C MET A 30 -10.03 6.46 2.88
N GLY A 31 -10.56 5.31 2.48
CA GLY A 31 -12.00 5.01 2.49
C GLY A 31 -12.49 4.05 3.59
N GLY A 32 -11.63 3.62 4.52
CA GLY A 32 -11.98 2.60 5.51
C GLY A 32 -12.66 3.14 6.78
N PRO A 33 -13.59 2.38 7.41
CA PRO A 33 -14.23 2.78 8.67
C PRO A 33 -13.25 2.86 9.86
N ASN A 34 -12.07 2.24 9.77
CA ASN A 34 -11.07 2.17 10.83
C ASN A 34 -9.75 2.90 10.50
N GLY A 35 -9.71 3.72 9.45
CA GLY A 35 -8.50 4.47 9.06
C GLY A 35 -8.10 4.27 7.61
N PHE A 36 -6.80 4.40 7.34
CA PHE A 36 -6.21 4.21 6.02
C PHE A 36 -5.60 2.81 5.89
N THR A 37 -5.72 2.22 4.70
CA THR A 37 -5.00 0.99 4.36
C THR A 37 -3.86 1.35 3.44
N ALA A 38 -2.66 0.80 3.66
CA ALA A 38 -1.51 1.07 2.82
C ALA A 38 -0.83 -0.24 2.39
N TYR A 39 -0.17 -0.19 1.23
CA TYR A 39 0.51 -1.28 0.56
C TYR A 39 1.86 -0.77 0.06
N ASN A 40 2.95 -1.47 0.39
CA ASN A 40 4.27 -1.24 -0.16
C ASN A 40 4.32 -1.84 -1.56
N VAL A 41 4.94 -1.14 -2.50
CA VAL A 41 5.25 -1.69 -3.81
C VAL A 41 6.66 -2.26 -3.75
N ASP A 42 6.80 -3.57 -3.93
CA ASP A 42 8.10 -4.23 -3.96
C ASP A 42 8.87 -3.93 -5.27
N GLU A 43 10.12 -4.36 -5.38
CA GLU A 43 11.01 -4.11 -6.52
C GLU A 43 10.43 -4.65 -7.84
N GLU A 44 9.58 -5.68 -7.76
CA GLU A 44 8.86 -6.26 -8.91
C GLU A 44 7.50 -5.60 -9.20
N GLY A 45 7.09 -4.60 -8.43
CA GLY A 45 5.81 -3.90 -8.61
C GLY A 45 4.62 -4.56 -7.90
N THR A 46 4.86 -5.60 -7.11
CA THR A 46 3.81 -6.30 -6.34
C THR A 46 3.40 -5.50 -5.11
N LEU A 47 2.09 -5.47 -4.82
CA LEU A 47 1.53 -4.82 -3.63
C LEU A 47 1.65 -5.73 -2.41
N VAL A 48 2.51 -5.36 -1.48
CA VAL A 48 2.69 -6.02 -0.19
C VAL A 48 2.00 -5.20 0.89
N ALA A 49 0.97 -5.77 1.54
CA ALA A 49 0.27 -5.07 2.61
C ALA A 49 1.25 -4.65 3.73
N ILE A 50 1.34 -3.35 3.99
CA ILE A 50 2.16 -2.84 5.08
C ILE A 50 1.33 -3.08 6.34
N ASN A 51 1.69 -4.12 7.09
CA ASN A 51 0.95 -4.51 8.28
C ASN A 51 1.15 -3.47 9.39
N ALA A 52 0.37 -2.39 9.37
CA ALA A 52 0.10 -1.58 10.55
C ALA A 52 -0.84 -2.39 11.47
N LEU A 53 -0.28 -3.43 12.10
CA LEU A 53 -0.89 -4.27 13.13
C LEU A 53 -2.27 -4.88 12.82
N GLN A 54 -2.31 -5.96 12.05
CA GLN A 54 -3.32 -7.03 12.21
C GLN A 54 -2.62 -8.41 12.33
N PRO A 55 -2.88 -9.20 13.40
CA PRO A 55 -2.20 -10.47 13.68
C PRO A 55 -2.69 -11.69 12.86
N SER A 56 -3.23 -11.49 11.66
CA SER A 56 -3.76 -12.58 10.86
C SER A 56 -4.06 -12.09 9.45
N GLN A 57 -3.58 -12.80 8.42
CA GLN A 57 -3.76 -12.56 6.98
C GLN A 57 -2.56 -11.89 6.29
N ALA A 58 -1.42 -12.59 6.29
CA ALA A 58 -0.49 -12.56 5.17
C ALA A 58 -0.72 -13.85 4.37
N GLY A 59 -1.43 -13.73 3.26
CA GLY A 59 -1.60 -14.75 2.23
C GLY A 59 -2.09 -14.02 1.00
N GLU A 60 -1.68 -14.31 -0.23
CA GLU A 60 -0.76 -15.29 -0.78
C GLU A 60 -0.80 -14.98 -2.28
N GLU A 61 0.33 -14.76 -2.93
CA GLU A 61 0.51 -15.26 -4.29
C GLU A 61 1.98 -15.64 -4.43
N GLN A 62 2.31 -16.75 -3.78
CA GLN A 62 3.54 -17.46 -4.03
C GLN A 62 3.43 -18.09 -5.42
N LEU A 63 4.04 -17.42 -6.39
CA LEU A 63 4.77 -17.98 -7.52
C LEU A 63 4.57 -19.51 -7.72
N THR A 64 3.54 -19.92 -8.47
CA THR A 64 3.54 -21.25 -9.09
C THR A 64 4.45 -21.19 -10.31
N LEU A 65 5.74 -21.36 -10.07
CA LEU A 65 6.71 -21.62 -11.12
C LEU A 65 6.45 -23.04 -11.65
N GLU A 66 5.54 -23.17 -12.62
CA GLU A 66 5.51 -24.34 -13.49
C GLU A 66 6.44 -24.05 -14.67
N ILE A 67 7.63 -24.69 -14.67
CA ILE A 67 8.28 -25.51 -15.72
C ILE A 67 9.71 -25.82 -15.26
#